data_AF-A0A150QDJ2-F1
#
_entry.id   AF-A0A150QDJ2-F1
#
_cell.length_a   1.000
_cell.length_b   1.000
_cell.length_c   1.000
_cell.angle_alpha   90.00
_cell.angle_beta   90.00
_cell.angle_gamma   90.00
#
_symmetry.space_group_name_H-M   'P 1'
#
loop_
_entity.id
_entity.type
_entity.pdbx_description
1 polymer ?
#
loop_
_entity_poly.entity_id
_entity_poly.type
_entity_poly.pdbx_seq_one_letter_code
_entity_poly.pdbx_strand_id
1 'polypeptide(L)'
;MACAACHYSGPPPGEAAQGLRAAAHVVFQADVRRRQLSDALRRTLVTASQRHARLLVVFALASVPITGFAALVLLGIWISPDDDGRLVTGGMVVASWLGTLGAGAAVLALVRRRQRRIEEACAARPPAAPGEPAACHVCGAPLDGGDGAIARCGFCAADNLVAPAVLERVRARQVVILRSFEQAVSADLASFGRATSGAAAAVVATALVVPVTVFVLAVAAVLVGESMRLPVDAAVSYAAVSTAAGQCVGKIARGPDGGAVVRFGGFRRAELPQEQALAPGAPIEAVSPGSLVGRFVTAKAGAGVVEEVFSSPLTGNSAVVRGGGGTSFTSSIAGLCLGGSPPR
;
A
#
# COMPACT_ATOMS: atom_id res chain seq x y z
N MET A 1 36.77 -29.96 38.47
CA MET A 1 35.42 -29.63 37.96
C MET A 1 34.77 -30.93 37.53
N ALA A 2 33.54 -31.23 37.97
CA ALA A 2 32.80 -32.38 37.46
C ALA A 2 32.06 -31.98 36.17
N CYS A 3 32.05 -32.84 35.16
CA CYS A 3 31.27 -32.61 33.95
C CYS A 3 29.77 -32.58 34.30
N ALA A 4 29.05 -31.51 33.97
CA ALA A 4 27.62 -31.39 34.29
C ALA A 4 26.72 -32.40 33.56
N ALA A 5 27.20 -32.99 32.46
CA ALA A 5 26.43 -33.94 31.66
C ALA A 5 26.61 -35.41 32.10
N CYS A 6 27.82 -35.80 32.53
CA CYS A 6 28.13 -37.19 32.89
C CYS A 6 28.67 -37.37 34.31
N HIS A 7 28.71 -36.29 35.10
CA HIS A 7 29.26 -36.25 36.46
C HIS A 7 30.71 -36.70 36.62
N TYR A 8 31.43 -36.94 35.51
CA TYR A 8 32.83 -37.35 35.55
C TYR A 8 33.69 -36.32 36.28
N SER A 9 34.36 -36.77 37.33
CA SER A 9 35.25 -36.01 38.20
C SER A 9 36.70 -36.45 37.93
N GLY A 10 37.30 -35.88 36.89
CA GLY A 10 38.68 -36.14 36.52
C GLY A 10 39.17 -35.18 35.43
N PRO A 11 40.48 -35.13 35.17
CA PRO A 11 41.00 -34.37 34.03
C PRO A 11 40.40 -34.92 32.72
N PRO A 12 39.96 -34.08 31.77
CA PRO A 12 39.44 -34.55 30.50
C PRO A 12 40.53 -35.34 29.75
N PRO A 13 40.17 -36.39 28.99
CA PRO A 13 41.14 -37.14 28.18
C PRO A 13 41.93 -36.19 27.28
N GLY A 14 43.21 -36.51 27.04
CA GLY A 14 44.18 -35.58 26.44
C GLY A 14 43.72 -34.91 25.14
N GLU A 15 43.09 -35.69 24.25
CA GLU A 15 42.53 -35.20 23.00
C GLU A 15 41.37 -34.20 23.21
N ALA A 16 40.46 -34.50 24.15
CA ALA A 16 39.37 -33.61 24.52
C ALA A 16 39.90 -32.33 25.18
N ALA A 17 40.94 -32.44 26.01
CA ALA A 17 41.59 -31.28 26.62
C ALA A 17 42.22 -30.36 25.57
N GLN A 18 42.83 -30.94 24.53
CA GLN A 18 43.43 -30.20 23.42
C GLN A 18 42.36 -29.54 22.54
N GLY A 19 41.29 -30.27 22.22
CA GLY A 19 40.13 -29.75 21.49
C GLY A 19 39.44 -28.60 22.23
N LEU A 20 39.24 -28.74 23.55
CA LEU A 20 38.68 -27.68 24.39
C LEU A 20 39.60 -26.45 24.46
N ARG A 21 40.92 -26.64 24.52
CA ARG A 21 41.89 -25.53 24.46
C ARG A 21 41.90 -24.84 23.10
N ALA A 22 41.85 -25.59 22.01
CA ALA A 22 41.77 -25.03 20.65
C ALA A 22 40.45 -24.28 20.43
N ALA A 23 39.31 -24.85 20.84
CA ALA A 23 38.01 -24.19 20.81
C ALA A 23 38.00 -22.93 21.69
N ALA A 24 38.55 -23.01 22.90
CA ALA A 24 38.72 -21.85 23.77
C ALA A 24 39.59 -20.79 23.08
N HIS A 25 40.68 -21.17 22.43
CA HIS A 25 41.56 -20.25 21.71
C HIS A 25 40.86 -19.57 20.52
N VAL A 26 40.09 -20.31 19.72
CA VAL A 26 39.28 -19.76 18.61
C VAL A 26 38.20 -18.81 19.15
N VAL A 27 37.57 -19.17 20.26
CA VAL A 27 36.63 -18.32 20.98
C VAL A 27 37.38 -17.05 21.44
N PHE A 28 38.46 -17.15 22.20
CA PHE A 28 39.21 -15.98 22.69
C PHE A 28 39.83 -15.10 21.58
N GLN A 29 40.20 -15.68 20.43
CA GLN A 29 40.69 -14.94 19.26
C GLN A 29 39.57 -14.33 18.42
N ALA A 30 38.33 -14.83 18.51
CA ALA A 30 37.17 -14.13 18.01
C ALA A 30 36.95 -12.88 18.87
N ASP A 31 37.67 -11.83 18.46
CA ASP A 31 37.79 -10.48 18.99
C ASP A 31 36.70 -10.13 20.01
N VAL A 32 37.09 -9.81 21.25
CA VAL A 32 36.17 -9.42 22.32
C VAL A 32 35.22 -8.30 21.86
N ARG A 33 35.69 -7.44 20.94
CA ARG A 33 34.89 -6.39 20.30
C ARG A 33 33.71 -6.90 19.47
N ARG A 34 33.79 -8.10 18.88
CA ARG A 34 32.67 -8.72 18.15
C ARG A 34 31.59 -9.29 19.08
N ARG A 35 31.91 -9.50 20.36
CA ARG A 35 30.99 -10.03 21.38
C ARG A 35 30.26 -8.94 22.16
N GLN A 36 30.81 -7.74 22.13
CA GLN A 36 30.20 -6.56 22.71
C GLN A 36 29.27 -5.94 21.66
N LEU A 37 28.04 -5.66 22.07
CA LEU A 37 27.13 -4.92 21.21
C LEU A 37 27.64 -3.49 21.18
N SER A 38 27.75 -2.90 19.98
CA SER A 38 28.05 -1.47 19.87
C SER A 38 27.03 -0.65 20.65
N ASP A 39 27.42 0.49 21.22
CA ASP A 39 26.51 1.36 21.97
C ASP A 39 25.29 1.79 21.14
N ALA A 40 25.45 1.90 19.82
CA ALA A 40 24.36 2.14 18.90
C ALA A 40 23.36 0.98 18.88
N LEU A 41 23.84 -0.27 18.80
CA LEU A 41 22.98 -1.46 18.76
C LEU A 41 22.35 -1.73 20.14
N ARG A 42 23.08 -1.51 21.23
CA ARG A 42 22.56 -1.58 22.60
C ARG A 42 21.39 -0.61 22.81
N ARG A 43 21.56 0.66 22.42
CA ARG A 43 20.47 1.66 22.43
C ARG A 43 19.31 1.25 21.53
N THR A 44 19.60 0.62 20.39
CA THR A 44 18.58 0.17 19.45
C THR A 44 17.73 -0.96 20.04
N LEU A 45 18.32 -1.93 20.74
CA LEU A 45 17.60 -3.03 21.40
C LEU A 45 16.76 -2.53 22.58
N VAL A 46 17.30 -1.62 23.40
CA VAL A 46 16.55 -1.06 24.55
C VAL A 46 15.36 -0.22 24.07
N THR A 47 15.52 0.54 22.99
CA THR A 47 14.45 1.41 22.45
C THR A 47 13.59 0.72 21.39
N ALA A 48 13.77 -0.57 21.15
CA ALA A 48 13.21 -1.21 19.97
C ALA A 48 11.67 -1.22 19.96
N SER A 49 11.05 -1.41 21.14
CA SER A 49 9.59 -1.31 21.30
C SER A 49 9.08 0.11 20.99
N GLN A 50 9.77 1.14 21.49
CA GLN A 50 9.43 2.54 21.20
C GLN A 50 9.67 2.90 19.73
N ARG A 51 10.72 2.38 19.10
CA ARG A 51 10.99 2.60 17.67
C ARG A 51 9.93 1.93 16.79
N HIS A 52 9.45 0.75 17.15
CA HIS A 52 8.33 0.13 16.45
C HIS A 52 7.06 0.97 16.53
N ALA A 53 6.74 1.49 17.71
CA ALA A 53 5.61 2.41 17.87
C ALA A 53 5.81 3.67 17.01
N ARG A 54 7.01 4.27 17.02
CA ARG A 54 7.32 5.44 16.18
C ARG A 54 7.23 5.14 14.68
N LEU A 55 7.77 4.02 14.22
CA LEU A 55 7.69 3.61 12.80
C LEU A 55 6.24 3.37 12.38
N LEU A 56 5.43 2.76 13.23
CA LEU A 56 3.99 2.60 12.99
C LEU A 56 3.27 3.95 12.93
N VAL A 57 3.59 4.88 13.83
CA VAL A 57 3.02 6.24 13.81
C VAL A 57 3.44 7.00 12.56
N VAL A 58 4.72 6.95 12.16
CA VAL A 58 5.20 7.59 10.92
C VAL A 58 4.54 6.96 9.70
N PHE A 59 4.42 5.64 9.65
CA PHE A 59 3.73 4.95 8.57
C PHE A 59 2.24 5.32 8.51
N ALA A 60 1.56 5.39 9.66
CA ALA A 60 0.16 5.82 9.74
C ALA A 60 -0.01 7.27 9.29
N LEU A 61 0.85 8.19 9.74
CA LEU A 61 0.81 9.58 9.31
C LEU A 61 1.08 9.72 7.81
N ALA A 62 2.03 8.95 7.26
CA ALA A 62 2.32 8.94 5.84
C ALA A 62 1.21 8.31 4.99
N SER A 63 0.44 7.36 5.55
CA SER A 63 -0.68 6.72 4.83
C SER A 63 -1.97 7.55 4.82
N VAL A 64 -2.13 8.51 5.76
CA VAL A 64 -3.30 9.42 5.81
C VAL A 64 -3.54 10.17 4.48
N PRO A 65 -2.58 10.92 3.90
CA PRO A 65 -2.83 11.66 2.66
C PRO A 65 -3.14 10.73 1.48
N ILE A 66 -2.49 9.56 1.42
CA ILE A 66 -2.73 8.56 0.37
C ILE A 66 -4.15 8.00 0.50
N THR A 67 -4.56 7.67 1.72
CA THR A 67 -5.90 7.14 2.01
C THR A 67 -6.97 8.20 1.77
N GLY A 68 -6.72 9.46 2.18
CA GLY A 68 -7.60 10.58 1.93
C GLY A 68 -7.78 10.86 0.44
N PHE A 69 -6.69 10.86 -0.34
CA PHE A 69 -6.76 11.00 -1.79
C PHE A 69 -7.51 9.85 -2.45
N ALA A 70 -7.21 8.60 -2.08
CA ALA A 70 -7.93 7.43 -2.58
C ALA A 70 -9.44 7.52 -2.26
N ALA A 71 -9.80 7.96 -1.05
CA ALA A 71 -11.20 8.17 -0.66
C ALA A 71 -11.87 9.28 -1.49
N LEU A 72 -11.18 10.39 -1.76
CA LEU A 72 -11.70 11.47 -2.60
C LEU A 72 -11.90 11.01 -4.05
N VAL A 73 -10.97 10.26 -4.62
CA VAL A 73 -11.12 9.71 -5.98
C VAL A 73 -12.27 8.70 -6.02
N LEU A 74 -12.36 7.80 -5.04
CA LEU A 74 -13.48 6.85 -4.94
C LEU A 74 -14.83 7.57 -4.76
N LEU A 75 -14.87 8.65 -3.99
CA LEU A 75 -16.07 9.48 -3.84
C LEU A 75 -16.42 10.17 -5.17
N GLY A 76 -15.43 10.70 -5.90
CA GLY A 76 -15.63 11.28 -7.23
C GLY A 76 -16.17 10.26 -8.23
N ILE A 77 -15.66 9.04 -8.20
CA ILE A 77 -16.15 7.89 -8.97
C ILE A 77 -17.59 7.56 -8.56
N TRP A 78 -17.90 7.54 -7.26
CA TRP A 78 -19.23 7.23 -6.75
C TRP A 78 -20.26 8.30 -7.12
N ILE A 79 -19.85 9.56 -7.25
CA ILE A 79 -20.70 10.66 -7.69
C ILE A 79 -20.81 10.71 -9.22
N SER A 80 -19.77 10.29 -9.95
CA SER A 80 -19.73 10.29 -11.41
C SER A 80 -20.56 9.15 -12.01
N PRO A 81 -21.65 9.40 -12.74
CA PRO A 81 -22.60 8.36 -13.17
C PRO A 81 -22.18 7.55 -14.42
N ASP A 82 -20.91 7.59 -14.80
CA ASP A 82 -20.39 6.84 -15.96
C ASP A 82 -19.87 5.47 -15.51
N ASP A 83 -20.65 4.41 -15.71
CA ASP A 83 -20.39 3.09 -15.11
C ASP A 83 -19.13 2.38 -15.65
N ASP A 84 -18.76 2.63 -16.90
CA ASP A 84 -17.60 1.96 -17.53
C ASP A 84 -16.26 2.54 -17.04
N GLY A 85 -16.18 3.86 -16.84
CA GLY A 85 -14.99 4.53 -16.31
C GLY A 85 -14.77 4.28 -14.81
N ARG A 86 -15.85 3.96 -14.08
CA ARG A 86 -15.84 3.71 -12.64
C ARG A 86 -15.04 2.48 -12.25
N LEU A 87 -15.20 1.38 -12.98
CA LEU A 87 -14.57 0.10 -12.65
C LEU A 87 -13.05 0.15 -12.82
N VAL A 88 -12.57 0.73 -13.93
CA VAL A 88 -11.12 0.81 -14.21
C VAL A 88 -10.45 1.78 -13.23
N THR A 89 -10.97 2.99 -13.10
CA THR A 89 -10.37 4.02 -12.23
C THR A 89 -10.45 3.61 -10.76
N GLY A 90 -11.59 3.07 -10.33
CA GLY A 90 -11.79 2.57 -8.97
C GLY A 90 -10.86 1.40 -8.66
N GLY A 91 -10.74 0.45 -9.60
CA GLY A 91 -9.83 -0.68 -9.50
C GLY A 91 -8.37 -0.26 -9.35
N MET A 92 -7.90 0.69 -10.17
CA MET A 92 -6.52 1.21 -10.09
C MET A 92 -6.23 1.92 -8.77
N VAL A 93 -7.18 2.69 -8.24
CA VAL A 93 -7.04 3.40 -6.96
C VAL A 93 -6.98 2.42 -5.79
N VAL A 94 -7.90 1.45 -5.75
CA VAL A 94 -7.92 0.41 -4.71
C VAL A 94 -6.66 -0.44 -4.77
N ALA A 95 -6.24 -0.87 -5.97
CA ALA A 95 -5.00 -1.65 -6.15
C ALA A 95 -3.76 -0.88 -5.67
N SER A 96 -3.65 0.41 -6.00
CA SER A 96 -2.55 1.27 -5.55
C SER A 96 -2.53 1.45 -4.03
N TRP A 97 -3.71 1.63 -3.43
CA TRP A 97 -3.84 1.75 -1.98
C TRP A 97 -3.47 0.45 -1.26
N LEU A 98 -4.01 -0.69 -1.70
CA LEU A 98 -3.67 -2.02 -1.18
C LEU A 98 -2.18 -2.35 -1.35
N GLY A 99 -1.58 -1.98 -2.49
CA GLY A 99 -0.15 -2.15 -2.74
C GLY A 99 0.71 -1.39 -1.74
N THR A 100 0.33 -0.15 -1.42
CA THR A 100 1.04 0.68 -0.42
C THR A 100 0.95 0.08 0.98
N LEU A 101 -0.24 -0.37 1.39
CA LEU A 101 -0.44 -1.03 2.68
C LEU A 101 0.32 -2.36 2.77
N GLY A 102 0.24 -3.18 1.73
CA GLY A 102 0.93 -4.47 1.63
C GLY A 102 2.45 -4.31 1.72
N ALA A 103 3.00 -3.34 0.97
CA ALA A 103 4.43 -3.03 1.04
C ALA A 103 4.84 -2.61 2.45
N GLY A 104 4.12 -1.66 3.06
CA GLY A 104 4.38 -1.21 4.43
C GLY A 104 4.35 -2.34 5.47
N ALA A 105 3.34 -3.21 5.38
CA ALA A 105 3.22 -4.38 6.25
C ALA A 105 4.39 -5.36 6.05
N ALA A 106 4.82 -5.59 4.81
CA ALA A 106 5.97 -6.43 4.49
C ALA A 106 7.27 -5.86 5.05
N VAL A 107 7.50 -4.54 4.95
CA VAL A 107 8.66 -3.85 5.57
C VAL A 107 8.67 -4.09 7.06
N LEU A 108 7.54 -3.82 7.72
CA LEU A 108 7.42 -3.96 9.17
C LEU A 108 7.65 -5.40 9.61
N ALA A 109 7.10 -6.38 8.88
CA ALA A 109 7.32 -7.79 9.14
C ALA A 109 8.80 -8.17 8.98
N LEU A 110 9.48 -7.67 7.95
CA LEU A 110 10.91 -7.92 7.73
C LEU A 110 11.76 -7.33 8.86
N VAL A 111 11.50 -6.08 9.25
CA VAL A 111 12.19 -5.41 10.36
C VAL A 111 11.97 -6.18 11.66
N ARG A 112 10.72 -6.57 11.97
CA ARG A 112 10.40 -7.38 13.15
C ARG A 112 11.11 -8.74 13.13
N ARG A 113 11.16 -9.41 11.98
CA ARG A 113 11.86 -10.70 11.84
C ARG A 113 13.36 -10.55 12.10
N ARG A 114 13.99 -9.52 11.53
CA ARG A 114 15.42 -9.25 11.75
C ARG A 114 15.72 -8.89 13.19
N GLN A 115 14.89 -8.05 13.80
CA GLN A 115 15.05 -7.70 15.20
C GLN A 115 14.90 -8.92 16.09
N ARG A 116 13.87 -9.76 15.87
CA ARG A 116 13.71 -11.01 16.63
C ARG A 116 14.94 -11.92 16.50
N ARG A 117 15.49 -12.06 15.30
CA ARG A 117 16.73 -12.84 15.09
C ARG A 117 17.91 -12.30 15.91
N ILE A 118 18.08 -10.97 15.98
CA ILE A 118 19.13 -10.36 16.79
C ILE A 118 18.84 -10.53 18.29
N GLU A 119 17.59 -10.30 18.71
CA GLU A 119 17.16 -10.51 20.10
C GLU A 119 17.43 -11.94 20.56
N GLU A 120 17.09 -12.93 19.72
CA GLU A 120 17.31 -14.35 19.99
C GLU A 120 18.79 -14.73 19.99
N ALA A 121 19.59 -14.20 19.05
CA ALA A 121 21.02 -14.47 18.98
C ALA A 121 21.77 -13.91 20.20
N CYS A 122 21.30 -12.79 20.76
CA CYS A 122 21.89 -12.17 21.95
C CYS A 122 21.18 -12.57 23.25
N ALA A 123 20.09 -13.35 23.19
CA ALA A 123 19.31 -13.70 24.38
C ALA A 123 20.13 -14.58 25.32
N ALA A 124 20.10 -14.27 26.62
CA ALA A 124 20.63 -15.20 27.61
C ALA A 124 19.91 -16.56 27.51
N ARG A 125 20.61 -17.63 27.90
CA ARG A 125 19.98 -18.93 28.05
C ARG A 125 19.00 -18.85 29.22
N PRO A 126 17.73 -19.27 29.04
CA PRO A 126 16.75 -19.24 30.12
C PRO A 126 17.22 -20.15 31.27
N PRO A 127 16.83 -19.84 32.52
CA PRO A 127 17.20 -20.64 33.68
C PRO A 127 16.63 -22.06 33.58
N ALA A 128 17.36 -23.06 34.09
CA ALA A 128 16.95 -24.45 33.98
C ALA A 128 15.76 -24.76 34.91
N ALA A 129 15.75 -24.15 36.10
CA ALA A 129 14.62 -24.19 37.04
C ALA A 129 14.12 -22.77 37.40
N PRO A 130 12.84 -22.63 37.81
CA PRO A 130 12.36 -21.38 38.39
C PRO A 130 13.21 -20.94 39.58
N GLY A 131 13.67 -19.69 39.58
CA GLY A 131 14.52 -19.12 40.65
C GLY A 131 16.03 -19.21 40.38
N GLU A 132 16.47 -19.98 39.39
CA GLU A 132 17.88 -19.99 38.98
C GLU A 132 18.24 -18.75 38.13
N PRO A 133 19.51 -18.32 38.12
CA PRO A 133 19.97 -17.25 37.25
C PRO A 133 19.96 -17.69 35.78
N ALA A 134 19.66 -16.75 34.88
CA ALA A 134 19.88 -16.95 33.46
C ALA A 134 21.39 -17.15 33.18
N ALA A 135 21.73 -17.88 32.14
CA ALA A 135 23.13 -18.15 31.80
C ALA A 135 23.57 -17.40 30.54
N CYS A 136 24.85 -17.06 30.44
CA CYS A 136 25.41 -16.37 29.29
C CYS A 136 25.24 -17.22 28.01
N HIS A 137 24.80 -16.59 26.91
CA HIS A 137 24.59 -17.27 25.63
C HIS A 137 25.88 -17.78 24.99
N VAL A 138 27.01 -17.12 25.30
CA VAL A 138 28.34 -17.47 24.77
C VAL A 138 29.04 -18.51 25.64
N CYS A 139 29.29 -18.22 26.92
CA CYS A 139 30.10 -19.08 27.79
C CYS A 139 29.29 -19.95 28.78
N GLY A 140 27.98 -19.73 28.92
CA GLY A 140 27.14 -20.46 29.86
C GLY A 140 27.31 -20.10 31.34
N ALA A 141 28.13 -19.10 31.67
CA ALA A 141 28.28 -18.67 33.06
C ALA A 141 27.00 -18.00 33.59
N PRO A 142 26.67 -18.12 34.89
CA PRO A 142 25.51 -17.46 35.47
C PRO A 142 25.61 -15.94 35.31
N LEU A 143 24.48 -15.31 35.00
CA LEU A 143 24.37 -13.86 34.92
C LEU A 143 23.78 -13.35 36.23
N ASP A 144 24.43 -12.34 36.80
CA ASP A 144 23.88 -11.61 37.93
C ASP A 144 22.64 -10.84 37.42
N GLY A 145 21.50 -11.06 38.07
CA GLY A 145 20.22 -10.47 37.69
C GLY A 145 20.26 -8.95 37.76
N GLY A 146 20.62 -8.30 36.65
CA GLY A 146 20.62 -6.84 36.56
C GLY A 146 19.21 -6.30 36.31
N ASP A 147 18.93 -5.11 36.85
CA ASP A 147 17.63 -4.40 36.70
C ASP A 147 17.30 -3.94 35.27
N GLY A 148 18.13 -4.33 34.28
CA GLY A 148 18.00 -3.90 32.90
C GLY A 148 17.63 -5.02 31.95
N ALA A 149 17.18 -4.66 30.75
CA ALA A 149 16.94 -5.62 29.68
C ALA A 149 18.22 -6.34 29.18
N ILE A 150 19.41 -5.82 29.50
CA ILE A 150 20.70 -6.34 29.04
C ILE A 150 21.66 -6.51 30.22
N ALA A 151 22.16 -7.73 30.41
CA ALA A 151 23.19 -8.07 31.41
C ALA A 151 24.52 -8.40 30.71
N ARG A 152 25.61 -7.80 31.19
CA ARG A 152 26.96 -8.13 30.71
C ARG A 152 27.53 -9.27 31.55
N CYS A 153 28.01 -10.32 30.90
CA CYS A 153 28.61 -11.45 31.60
C CYS A 153 29.94 -11.04 32.24
N GLY A 154 30.10 -11.24 33.56
CA GLY A 154 31.34 -10.96 34.28
C GLY A 154 32.55 -11.81 33.84
N PHE A 155 32.31 -12.92 33.14
CA PHE A 155 33.37 -13.86 32.72
C PHE A 155 33.89 -13.57 31.31
N CYS A 156 32.99 -13.52 30.32
CA CYS A 156 33.39 -13.38 28.91
C CYS A 156 33.08 -12.01 28.31
N ALA A 157 32.54 -11.08 29.11
CA ALA A 157 32.13 -9.73 28.73
C ALA A 157 31.08 -9.63 27.60
N ALA A 158 30.45 -10.75 27.20
CA ALA A 158 29.36 -10.74 26.23
C ALA A 158 28.13 -10.04 26.82
N ASP A 159 27.46 -9.23 26.01
CA ASP A 159 26.18 -8.63 26.37
C ASP A 159 25.05 -9.64 26.11
N ASN A 160 24.16 -9.83 27.07
CA ASN A 160 23.07 -10.80 27.00
C ASN A 160 21.74 -10.09 27.22
N LEU A 161 20.76 -10.34 26.35
CA LEU A 161 19.41 -9.83 26.49
C LEU A 161 18.65 -10.72 27.50
N VAL A 162 18.29 -10.14 28.64
CA VAL A 162 17.63 -10.81 29.79
C VAL A 162 16.18 -10.35 29.99
N ALA A 163 15.62 -9.59 29.03
CA ALA A 163 14.23 -9.16 29.08
C ALA A 163 13.27 -10.37 29.18
N PRO A 164 12.30 -10.38 30.13
CA PRO A 164 11.42 -11.55 30.38
C PRO A 164 10.72 -12.08 29.11
N ALA A 165 10.13 -11.18 28.31
CA ALA A 165 9.45 -11.55 27.07
C ALA A 165 10.39 -12.17 26.01
N VAL A 166 11.68 -11.89 26.05
CA VAL A 166 12.67 -12.54 25.17
C VAL A 166 12.98 -13.93 25.70
N LEU A 167 13.24 -14.07 27.01
CA LEU A 167 13.56 -15.35 27.65
C LEU A 167 12.41 -16.35 27.52
N GLU A 168 11.16 -15.91 27.69
CA GLU A 168 9.97 -16.74 27.47
C GLU A 168 9.88 -17.26 26.03
N ARG A 169 10.13 -16.40 25.04
CA ARG A 169 10.12 -16.79 23.61
C ARG A 169 11.25 -17.77 23.28
N VAL A 170 12.45 -17.55 23.80
CA VAL A 170 13.59 -18.46 23.61
C VAL A 170 13.33 -19.80 24.29
N ARG A 171 12.77 -19.80 25.50
CA ARG A 171 12.36 -21.02 26.21
C ARG A 171 11.32 -21.82 25.41
N ALA A 172 10.28 -21.14 24.90
CA ALA A 172 9.26 -21.77 24.07
C ALA A 172 9.86 -22.37 22.79
N ARG A 173 10.85 -21.71 22.18
CA ARG A 173 11.56 -22.22 21.01
C ARG A 173 12.52 -23.37 21.32
N GLN A 174 13.25 -23.35 22.43
CA GLN A 174 14.16 -24.45 22.78
C GLN A 174 13.44 -25.80 22.84
N VAL A 175 12.20 -25.81 23.32
CA VAL A 175 11.33 -27.00 23.30
C VAL A 175 11.06 -27.51 21.89
N VAL A 176 10.98 -26.62 20.90
CA VAL A 176 10.74 -26.96 19.48
C VAL A 176 12.03 -27.34 18.75
N ILE A 177 13.13 -26.60 18.94
CA ILE A 177 14.37 -26.77 18.17
C ILE A 177 15.09 -28.07 18.55
N LEU A 178 14.92 -28.59 19.77
CA LEU A 178 15.39 -29.94 20.14
C LEU A 178 14.85 -31.06 19.23
N ARG A 179 13.78 -30.81 18.46
CA ARG A 179 13.23 -31.76 17.48
C ARG A 179 13.64 -31.48 16.01
N SER A 180 14.33 -30.37 15.70
CA SER A 180 14.56 -29.91 14.31
C SER A 180 15.98 -29.42 13.99
N PHE A 181 16.94 -29.59 14.91
CA PHE A 181 18.29 -29.03 14.83
C PHE A 181 19.12 -29.46 13.60
N GLU A 182 18.90 -30.66 13.06
CA GLU A 182 19.69 -31.14 11.89
C GLU A 182 19.27 -30.50 10.56
N GLN A 183 18.00 -30.16 10.37
CA GLN A 183 17.51 -29.65 9.09
C GLN A 183 17.61 -28.12 8.96
N ALA A 184 17.65 -27.38 10.07
CA ALA A 184 17.58 -25.92 10.05
C ALA A 184 18.95 -25.24 9.83
N VAL A 185 20.05 -25.86 10.30
CA VAL A 185 21.39 -25.24 10.28
C VAL A 185 22.00 -25.20 8.88
N SER A 186 21.71 -26.20 8.04
CA SER A 186 22.20 -26.27 6.65
C SER A 186 21.50 -25.28 5.70
N ALA A 187 20.23 -24.98 5.94
CA ALA A 187 19.46 -24.05 5.10
C ALA A 187 19.74 -22.57 5.41
N ASP A 188 19.95 -22.20 6.68
CA ASP A 188 20.09 -20.79 7.06
C ASP A 188 21.47 -20.21 6.63
N LEU A 189 22.55 -20.98 6.69
CA LEU A 189 23.91 -20.51 6.35
C LEU A 189 24.08 -20.09 4.87
N ALA A 190 23.29 -20.63 3.94
CA ALA A 190 23.37 -20.26 2.53
C ALA A 190 22.77 -18.87 2.20
N SER A 191 21.92 -18.33 3.08
CA SER A 191 21.08 -17.15 2.76
C SER A 191 21.57 -15.82 3.37
N PHE A 192 22.51 -15.84 4.31
CA PHE A 192 22.79 -14.67 5.17
C PHE A 192 23.74 -13.61 4.58
N GLY A 193 24.59 -13.95 3.61
CA GLY A 193 25.73 -13.11 3.24
C GLY A 193 25.45 -11.90 2.34
N ARG A 194 24.39 -11.91 1.52
CA ARG A 194 24.22 -10.91 0.43
C ARG A 194 22.97 -10.03 0.50
N ALA A 195 21.96 -10.40 1.28
CA ALA A 195 20.63 -9.76 1.20
C ALA A 195 20.37 -8.64 2.22
N THR A 196 21.27 -8.40 3.19
CA THR A 196 20.86 -7.71 4.43
C THR A 196 21.11 -6.21 4.47
N SER A 197 22.19 -5.68 3.89
CA SER A 197 22.45 -4.22 3.93
C SER A 197 21.72 -3.43 2.84
N GLY A 198 21.66 -3.94 1.60
CA GLY A 198 20.99 -3.25 0.49
C GLY A 198 19.46 -3.29 0.56
N ALA A 199 18.87 -4.38 1.06
CA ALA A 199 17.42 -4.57 1.01
C ALA A 199 16.65 -3.60 1.91
N ALA A 200 17.20 -3.20 3.06
CA ALA A 200 16.50 -2.26 3.94
C ALA A 200 16.42 -0.85 3.33
N ALA A 201 17.52 -0.36 2.74
CA ALA A 201 17.55 0.91 2.05
C ALA A 201 16.67 0.89 0.79
N ALA A 202 16.74 -0.20 0.01
CA ALA A 202 15.89 -0.38 -1.18
C ALA A 202 14.40 -0.38 -0.83
N VAL A 203 14.02 -1.03 0.28
CA VAL A 203 12.64 -1.10 0.76
C VAL A 203 12.13 0.27 1.23
N VAL A 204 12.95 1.04 1.96
CA VAL A 204 12.59 2.42 2.35
C VAL A 204 12.48 3.32 1.13
N ALA A 205 13.42 3.20 0.18
CA ALA A 205 13.38 3.97 -1.07
C ALA A 205 12.14 3.63 -1.91
N THR A 206 11.76 2.36 -2.04
CA THR A 206 10.54 1.96 -2.74
C THR A 206 9.28 2.48 -2.04
N ALA A 207 9.23 2.40 -0.71
CA ALA A 207 8.07 2.91 0.05
C ALA A 207 7.86 4.43 -0.12
N LEU A 208 8.93 5.20 -0.35
CA LEU A 208 8.85 6.65 -0.59
C LEU A 208 8.60 7.01 -2.05
N VAL A 209 9.28 6.33 -2.98
CA VAL A 209 9.21 6.67 -4.41
C VAL A 209 7.88 6.22 -5.01
N VAL A 210 7.45 4.98 -4.75
CA VAL A 210 6.28 4.39 -5.44
C VAL A 210 5.01 5.23 -5.31
N PRO A 211 4.60 5.73 -4.12
CA PRO A 211 3.39 6.55 -4.01
C PRO A 211 3.48 7.85 -4.81
N VAL A 212 4.65 8.49 -4.81
CA VAL A 212 4.89 9.74 -5.54
C VAL A 212 4.83 9.48 -7.04
N THR A 213 5.48 8.42 -7.53
CA THR A 213 5.46 8.08 -8.96
C THR A 213 4.06 7.71 -9.43
N VAL A 214 3.31 6.94 -8.63
CA VAL A 214 1.92 6.58 -8.94
C VAL A 214 1.03 7.82 -9.00
N PHE A 215 1.18 8.75 -8.05
CA PHE A 215 0.43 10.01 -8.05
C PHE A 215 0.74 10.86 -9.29
N VAL A 216 2.03 11.05 -9.60
CA VAL A 216 2.45 11.82 -10.78
C VAL A 216 1.93 11.19 -12.08
N LEU A 217 2.00 9.86 -12.19
CA LEU A 217 1.46 9.13 -13.35
C LEU A 217 -0.07 9.26 -13.46
N ALA A 218 -0.80 9.21 -12.34
CA ALA A 218 -2.25 9.38 -12.34
C ALA A 218 -2.65 10.80 -12.77
N VAL A 219 -2.00 11.83 -12.23
CA VAL A 219 -2.24 13.23 -12.64
C VAL A 219 -1.90 13.42 -14.11
N ALA A 220 -0.75 12.90 -14.57
CA ALA A 220 -0.37 12.97 -15.97
C ALA A 220 -1.39 12.26 -16.87
N ALA A 221 -1.89 11.08 -16.48
CA ALA A 221 -2.91 10.36 -17.25
C ALA A 221 -4.24 11.13 -17.35
N VAL A 222 -4.68 11.79 -16.27
CA VAL A 222 -5.89 12.63 -16.29
C VAL A 222 -5.68 13.86 -17.15
N LEU A 223 -4.56 14.56 -16.99
CA LEU A 223 -4.24 15.76 -17.80
C LEU A 223 -4.11 15.42 -19.28
N VAL A 224 -3.41 14.33 -19.60
CA VAL A 224 -3.26 13.84 -20.98
C VAL A 224 -4.63 13.42 -21.53
N GLY A 225 -5.43 12.68 -20.76
CA GLY A 225 -6.76 12.24 -21.16
C GLY A 225 -7.73 13.38 -21.44
N GLU A 226 -7.73 14.42 -20.61
CA GLU A 226 -8.51 15.65 -20.84
C GLU A 226 -7.97 16.49 -22.01
N SER A 227 -6.65 16.49 -22.23
CA SER A 227 -6.04 17.22 -23.34
C SER A 227 -6.21 16.56 -24.70
N MET A 228 -6.42 15.24 -24.73
CA MET A 228 -6.60 14.48 -25.96
C MET A 228 -8.04 14.65 -26.47
N ARG A 229 -8.25 15.69 -27.28
CA ARG A 229 -9.44 15.81 -28.12
C ARG A 229 -9.38 14.76 -29.21
N LEU A 230 -10.14 13.68 -29.05
CA LEU A 230 -10.29 12.67 -30.08
C LEU A 230 -11.40 13.08 -31.05
N PRO A 231 -11.35 12.60 -32.31
CA PRO A 231 -12.47 12.75 -33.23
C PRO A 231 -13.75 12.19 -32.58
N VAL A 232 -14.87 12.82 -32.91
CA VAL A 232 -16.21 12.43 -32.44
C VAL A 232 -16.41 10.93 -32.64
N ASP A 233 -16.79 10.23 -31.57
CA ASP A 233 -17.14 8.81 -31.65
C ASP A 233 -18.51 8.66 -32.30
N ALA A 234 -18.51 8.26 -33.57
CA ALA A 234 -19.70 8.04 -34.37
C ALA A 234 -20.47 6.75 -33.97
N ALA A 235 -19.89 5.87 -33.17
CA ALA A 235 -20.59 4.67 -32.68
C ALA A 235 -21.61 4.99 -31.59
N VAL A 236 -21.50 6.17 -30.95
CA VAL A 236 -22.44 6.61 -29.91
C VAL A 236 -23.61 7.37 -30.54
N SER A 237 -24.80 6.79 -30.46
CA SER A 237 -26.02 7.41 -30.96
C SER A 237 -26.70 8.27 -29.89
N TYR A 238 -27.16 9.46 -30.29
CA TYR A 238 -27.92 10.38 -29.45
C TYR A 238 -29.32 10.59 -30.01
N ALA A 239 -30.27 10.89 -29.12
CA ALA A 239 -31.64 11.23 -29.46
C ALA A 239 -32.02 12.56 -28.83
N ALA A 240 -32.73 13.41 -29.58
CA ALA A 240 -33.47 14.51 -28.99
C ALA A 240 -34.81 13.98 -28.48
N VAL A 241 -35.10 14.24 -27.21
CA VAL A 241 -36.36 13.85 -26.57
C VAL A 241 -37.00 15.05 -25.89
N SER A 242 -38.32 15.14 -25.99
CA SER A 242 -39.09 16.17 -25.32
C SER A 242 -39.17 15.88 -23.83
N THR A 243 -38.73 16.84 -23.02
CA THR A 243 -38.75 16.80 -21.56
C THR A 243 -39.49 18.03 -21.01
N ALA A 244 -39.71 18.09 -19.69
CA ALA A 244 -40.27 19.28 -19.06
C ALA A 244 -39.40 20.54 -19.25
N ALA A 245 -38.09 20.38 -19.50
CA ALA A 245 -37.15 21.45 -19.76
C ALA A 245 -37.05 21.84 -21.25
N GLY A 246 -37.86 21.22 -22.12
CA GLY A 246 -37.79 21.35 -23.58
C GLY A 246 -37.16 20.12 -24.25
N GLN A 247 -36.75 20.28 -25.51
CA GLN A 247 -36.06 19.20 -26.25
C GLN A 247 -34.64 19.05 -25.72
N CYS A 248 -34.31 17.91 -25.13
CA CYS A 248 -32.98 17.64 -24.59
C CYS A 248 -32.38 16.40 -25.23
N VAL A 249 -31.06 16.43 -25.42
CA VAL A 249 -30.29 15.38 -26.05
C VAL A 249 -29.90 14.36 -25.00
N GLY A 250 -30.13 13.08 -25.26
CA GLY A 250 -29.64 11.98 -24.42
C GLY A 250 -28.99 10.88 -25.24
N LYS A 251 -28.12 10.09 -24.59
CA LYS A 251 -27.42 8.94 -25.19
C LYS A 251 -28.40 7.78 -25.30
N ILE A 252 -28.52 7.20 -26.49
CA ILE A 252 -29.32 5.99 -26.70
C ILE A 252 -28.53 4.80 -26.15
N ALA A 253 -29.15 4.05 -25.24
CA ALA A 253 -28.63 2.80 -24.71
C ALA A 253 -29.69 1.70 -24.82
N ARG A 254 -29.27 0.43 -24.71
CA ARG A 254 -30.21 -0.68 -24.54
C ARG A 254 -30.50 -0.86 -23.06
N GLY A 255 -31.78 -0.83 -22.71
CA GLY A 255 -32.26 -1.16 -21.38
C GLY A 255 -32.15 -2.66 -21.09
N PRO A 256 -32.35 -3.07 -19.83
CA PRO A 256 -32.29 -4.49 -19.42
C PRO A 256 -33.31 -5.36 -20.17
N ASP A 257 -34.46 -4.80 -20.55
CA ASP A 257 -35.52 -5.49 -21.30
C ASP A 257 -35.26 -5.52 -22.83
N GLY A 258 -34.09 -5.08 -23.28
CA GLY A 258 -33.74 -4.98 -24.71
C GLY A 258 -34.34 -3.77 -25.44
N GLY A 259 -35.25 -3.02 -24.79
CA GLY A 259 -35.80 -1.77 -25.29
C GLY A 259 -34.76 -0.64 -25.37
N ALA A 260 -34.99 0.36 -26.23
CA ALA A 260 -34.15 1.56 -26.27
C ALA A 260 -34.51 2.49 -25.10
N VAL A 261 -33.49 2.90 -24.35
CA VAL A 261 -33.60 3.91 -23.29
C VAL A 261 -32.72 5.09 -23.62
N VAL A 262 -33.17 6.30 -23.25
CA VAL A 262 -32.38 7.52 -23.39
C VAL A 262 -31.82 7.90 -22.04
N ARG A 263 -30.49 7.98 -21.95
CA ARG A 263 -29.74 8.36 -20.75
C ARG A 263 -29.20 9.77 -20.90
N PHE A 264 -29.49 10.65 -19.95
CA PHE A 264 -29.03 12.05 -19.98
C PHE A 264 -27.64 12.25 -19.35
N GLY A 265 -26.87 11.16 -19.20
CA GLY A 265 -25.61 11.16 -18.45
C GLY A 265 -25.84 11.62 -17.02
N GLY A 266 -24.81 12.15 -16.36
CA GLY A 266 -25.07 12.84 -15.09
C GLY A 266 -24.21 14.04 -14.78
N PHE A 267 -23.79 14.71 -15.84
CA PHE A 267 -23.80 16.17 -15.86
C PHE A 267 -25.20 16.71 -16.25
N ARG A 268 -26.27 16.04 -15.81
CA ARG A 268 -27.66 16.41 -16.11
C ARG A 268 -28.14 17.58 -15.26
N ARG A 269 -29.16 18.29 -15.75
CA ARG A 269 -29.98 19.20 -14.94
C ARG A 269 -30.80 18.39 -13.94
N ALA A 270 -31.05 18.94 -12.76
CA ALA A 270 -31.86 18.28 -11.72
C ALA A 270 -33.28 17.92 -12.20
N GLU A 271 -33.79 18.65 -13.19
CA GLU A 271 -35.10 18.48 -13.82
C GLU A 271 -35.16 17.32 -14.82
N LEU A 272 -34.02 16.79 -15.25
CA LEU A 272 -33.98 15.69 -16.22
C LEU A 272 -34.03 14.34 -15.50
N PRO A 273 -34.81 13.36 -16.01
CA PRO A 273 -34.78 12.01 -15.48
C PRO A 273 -33.41 11.36 -15.73
N GLN A 274 -33.07 10.33 -14.96
CA GLN A 274 -31.84 9.57 -15.18
C GLN A 274 -31.89 8.78 -16.48
N GLU A 275 -33.02 8.13 -16.69
CA GLU A 275 -33.34 7.36 -17.87
C GLU A 275 -34.78 7.68 -18.27
N GLN A 276 -35.03 7.75 -19.58
CA GLN A 276 -36.35 7.85 -20.15
C GLN A 276 -36.55 6.66 -21.09
N ALA A 277 -37.49 5.78 -20.74
CA ALA A 277 -37.89 4.69 -21.61
C ALA A 277 -38.59 5.27 -22.85
N LEU A 278 -38.19 4.80 -24.03
CA LEU A 278 -38.87 5.14 -25.27
C LEU A 278 -39.99 4.13 -25.52
N ALA A 279 -41.18 4.62 -25.83
CA ALA A 279 -42.26 3.74 -26.25
C ALA A 279 -41.84 3.01 -27.54
N PRO A 280 -42.15 1.70 -27.68
CA PRO A 280 -41.86 0.96 -28.91
C PRO A 280 -42.44 1.69 -30.13
N GLY A 281 -41.60 2.00 -31.12
CA GLY A 281 -42.00 2.68 -32.34
C GLY A 281 -42.16 4.21 -32.23
N ALA A 282 -41.85 4.82 -31.08
CA ALA A 282 -41.76 6.28 -31.01
C ALA A 282 -40.68 6.79 -31.99
N PRO A 283 -40.96 7.85 -32.77
CA PRO A 283 -39.96 8.40 -33.69
C PRO A 283 -38.79 8.95 -32.85
N ILE A 284 -37.61 8.35 -33.04
CA ILE A 284 -36.38 8.83 -32.43
C ILE A 284 -35.71 9.76 -33.42
N GLU A 285 -35.70 11.05 -33.13
CA GLU A 285 -34.91 12.00 -33.89
C GLU A 285 -33.44 11.82 -33.51
N ALA A 286 -32.72 11.02 -34.31
CA ALA A 286 -31.31 10.77 -34.11
C ALA A 286 -30.53 12.08 -34.30
N VAL A 287 -29.74 12.44 -33.29
CA VAL A 287 -28.90 13.64 -33.32
C VAL A 287 -27.46 13.20 -33.57
N SER A 288 -26.88 13.66 -34.67
CA SER A 288 -25.44 13.51 -34.87
C SER A 288 -24.70 14.48 -33.93
N PRO A 289 -23.63 14.06 -33.23
CA PRO A 289 -22.90 14.98 -32.36
C PRO A 289 -22.43 16.25 -33.09
N GLY A 290 -21.97 16.11 -34.34
CA GLY A 290 -21.51 17.23 -35.16
C GLY A 290 -22.60 18.24 -35.53
N SER A 291 -23.87 17.84 -35.60
CA SER A 291 -24.98 18.77 -35.91
C SER A 291 -25.35 19.70 -34.76
N LEU A 292 -24.73 19.53 -33.59
CA LEU A 292 -24.87 20.43 -32.45
C LEU A 292 -24.01 21.68 -32.59
N VAL A 293 -22.93 21.65 -33.39
CA VAL A 293 -22.07 22.82 -33.60
C VAL A 293 -22.87 23.99 -34.16
N GLY A 294 -22.76 25.15 -33.52
CA GLY A 294 -23.52 26.37 -33.82
C GLY A 294 -24.93 26.42 -33.23
N ARG A 295 -25.42 25.35 -32.61
CA ARG A 295 -26.73 25.36 -31.93
C ARG A 295 -26.64 26.07 -30.58
N PHE A 296 -27.68 26.83 -30.26
CA PHE A 296 -27.87 27.36 -28.92
C PHE A 296 -28.39 26.26 -28.00
N VAL A 297 -27.70 26.03 -26.90
CA VAL A 297 -28.01 24.98 -25.93
C VAL A 297 -28.00 25.54 -24.52
N THR A 298 -28.80 24.92 -23.65
CA THR A 298 -28.75 25.12 -22.21
C THR A 298 -28.11 23.89 -21.58
N ALA A 299 -26.97 24.09 -20.93
CA ALA A 299 -26.20 23.08 -20.22
C ALA A 299 -26.26 23.34 -18.70
N LYS A 300 -25.66 22.45 -17.91
CA LYS A 300 -25.60 22.57 -16.44
C LYS A 300 -24.94 23.87 -15.97
N ALA A 301 -23.89 24.32 -16.67
CA ALA A 301 -23.13 25.51 -16.30
C ALA A 301 -23.70 26.82 -16.86
N GLY A 302 -24.76 26.76 -17.69
CA GLY A 302 -25.39 27.93 -18.29
C GLY A 302 -25.84 27.68 -19.73
N ALA A 303 -26.44 28.71 -20.33
CA ALA A 303 -26.80 28.72 -21.74
C ALA A 303 -25.68 29.30 -22.61
N GLY A 304 -25.56 28.81 -23.83
CA GLY A 304 -24.53 29.25 -24.77
C GLY A 304 -24.64 28.58 -26.13
N VAL A 305 -23.66 28.83 -26.98
CA VAL A 305 -23.56 28.23 -28.33
C VAL A 305 -22.51 27.14 -28.31
N VAL A 306 -22.82 25.98 -28.88
CA VAL A 306 -21.83 24.91 -29.06
C VAL A 306 -20.81 25.34 -30.12
N GLU A 307 -19.54 25.43 -29.75
CA GLU A 307 -18.46 25.77 -30.67
C GLU A 307 -17.85 24.55 -31.34
N GLU A 308 -17.68 23.49 -30.56
CA GLU A 308 -16.93 22.31 -30.95
C GLU A 308 -17.49 21.10 -30.22
N VAL A 309 -17.39 19.95 -30.88
CA VAL A 309 -17.76 18.64 -30.31
C VAL A 309 -16.60 17.69 -30.53
N PHE A 310 -16.20 17.00 -29.47
CA PHE A 310 -15.06 16.08 -29.47
C PHE A 310 -15.34 14.87 -28.59
N SER A 311 -14.58 13.78 -28.76
CA SER A 311 -14.64 12.62 -27.88
C SER A 311 -13.58 12.71 -26.78
N SER A 312 -13.97 12.38 -25.55
CA SER A 312 -13.06 12.19 -24.41
C SER A 312 -13.10 10.72 -23.99
N PRO A 313 -11.94 10.09 -23.73
CA PRO A 313 -11.89 8.71 -23.24
C PRO A 313 -12.51 8.57 -21.83
N LEU A 314 -12.71 9.66 -21.09
CA LEU A 314 -13.26 9.63 -19.73
C LEU A 314 -14.77 9.86 -19.68
N THR A 315 -15.33 10.65 -20.60
CA THR A 315 -16.72 11.14 -20.53
C THR A 315 -17.53 10.94 -21.82
N GLY A 316 -16.93 10.28 -22.82
CA GLY A 316 -17.51 10.12 -24.16
C GLY A 316 -17.54 11.44 -24.94
N ASN A 317 -18.49 11.59 -25.87
CA ASN A 317 -18.59 12.83 -26.65
C ASN A 317 -19.03 14.00 -25.76
N SER A 318 -18.26 15.07 -25.84
CA SER A 318 -18.43 16.32 -25.11
C SER A 318 -18.50 17.50 -26.08
N ALA A 319 -19.15 18.57 -25.64
CA ALA A 319 -19.31 19.82 -26.38
C ALA A 319 -18.64 20.98 -25.61
N VAL A 320 -17.90 21.82 -26.32
CA VAL A 320 -17.46 23.12 -25.82
C VAL A 320 -18.60 24.12 -26.06
N VAL A 321 -19.11 24.73 -24.99
CA VAL A 321 -20.20 25.71 -25.03
C VAL A 321 -19.64 27.08 -24.65
N ARG A 322 -19.79 28.07 -25.54
CA ARG A 322 -19.48 29.47 -25.26
C ARG A 322 -20.70 30.20 -24.74
N GLY A 323 -20.63 30.65 -23.49
CA GLY A 323 -21.65 31.47 -22.86
C GLY A 323 -21.67 32.91 -23.38
N GLY A 324 -22.75 33.64 -23.10
CA GLY A 324 -22.93 35.03 -23.54
C GLY A 324 -21.88 36.02 -23.00
N GLY A 325 -21.22 35.69 -21.87
CA GLY A 325 -20.13 36.49 -21.30
C GLY A 325 -18.75 36.23 -21.91
N GLY A 326 -18.66 35.44 -22.99
CA GLY A 326 -17.38 35.08 -23.62
C GLY A 326 -16.61 33.95 -22.93
N THR A 327 -17.12 33.40 -21.83
CA THR A 327 -16.53 32.23 -21.17
C THR A 327 -16.94 30.95 -21.89
N SER A 328 -15.98 30.04 -22.10
CA SER A 328 -16.22 28.70 -22.63
C SER A 328 -16.17 27.65 -21.52
N PHE A 329 -17.04 26.65 -21.57
CA PHE A 329 -16.99 25.50 -20.68
C PHE A 329 -17.31 24.20 -21.43
N THR A 330 -16.75 23.09 -20.96
CA THR A 330 -17.04 21.76 -21.53
C THR A 330 -18.26 21.15 -20.85
N SER A 331 -19.15 20.55 -21.63
CA SER A 331 -20.32 19.82 -21.13
C SER A 331 -20.53 18.51 -21.90
N SER A 332 -21.04 17.47 -21.24
CA SER A 332 -21.45 16.25 -21.95
C SER A 332 -22.58 16.57 -22.93
N ILE A 333 -22.57 15.94 -24.10
CA ILE A 333 -23.68 16.08 -25.06
C ILE A 333 -24.99 15.57 -24.46
N ALA A 334 -24.92 14.48 -23.68
CA ALA A 334 -26.06 13.96 -22.96
C ALA A 334 -26.45 14.93 -21.83
N GLY A 335 -27.67 15.46 -21.90
CA GLY A 335 -28.20 16.45 -20.97
C GLY A 335 -28.25 17.88 -21.52
N LEU A 336 -27.72 18.14 -22.73
CA LEU A 336 -27.90 19.44 -23.39
C LEU A 336 -29.35 19.62 -23.81
N CYS A 337 -29.97 20.73 -23.42
CA CYS A 337 -31.29 21.09 -23.89
C CYS A 337 -31.18 22.10 -25.04
N LEU A 338 -31.76 21.77 -26.18
CA LEU A 338 -31.80 22.62 -27.37
C LEU A 338 -32.69 23.83 -27.05
N GLY A 339 -32.11 25.03 -27.10
CA GLY A 339 -32.89 26.24 -26.95
C GLY A 339 -33.61 26.58 -28.25
N GLY A 340 -34.87 26.97 -28.16
CA GLY A 340 -35.51 27.75 -29.23
C GLY A 340 -34.69 29.00 -29.49
N SER A 341 -34.57 29.40 -30.76
CA SER A 341 -33.70 30.45 -31.30
C SER A 341 -33.31 31.55 -30.30
N PRO A 342 -32.03 32.00 -30.30
CA PRO A 342 -31.58 33.05 -29.39
C PRO A 342 -32.56 34.23 -29.43
N PRO A 343 -32.90 34.84 -28.29
CA PRO A 343 -33.68 36.07 -28.30
C PRO A 343 -32.97 37.06 -29.25
N ARG A 344 -33.67 37.45 -30.32
CA ARG A 344 -33.18 38.44 -31.28
C ARG A 344 -32.97 39.79 -30.59
#